data_AF-A0A8H3FT82-F1
#
_entry.id   AF-A0A8H3FT82-F1
#
_cell.length_a   1.000
_cell.length_b   1.000
_cell.length_c   1.000
_cell.angle_alpha   90.00
_cell.angle_beta   90.00
_cell.angle_gamma   90.00
#
_symmetry.space_group_name_H-M   'P 1'
#
loop_
_entity.id
_entity.type
_entity.pdbx_description
1 polymer ?
#
loop_
_entity_poly.entity_id
_entity_poly.type
_entity_poly.pdbx_seq_one_letter_code
_entity_poly.pdbx_strand_id
1 'polypeptide(L)'
;MKMYTTYMSALGVEEGIAFKFGGTIANTLDAHRLVQWVQSRYGPAEAGKVITSLYWQYFEDERHPSSEETLLRAAAAAGVEDGEAKALIEDREEGLMDVKMLIREQVGNGIDAVPYIVIEGKRRDLTLEGAKSVDEYVKALQQIIKESS
;
A
#
# COMPACT_ATOMS: atom_id res chain seq x y z
N MET A 1 -12.78 19.69 4.66
CA MET A 1 -13.06 18.30 4.26
C MET A 1 -13.93 18.17 3.02
N LYS A 2 -15.04 18.91 2.86
CA LYS A 2 -15.97 18.77 1.72
C LYS A 2 -15.30 18.82 0.33
N MET A 3 -14.38 19.76 0.11
CA MET A 3 -13.64 19.86 -1.16
C MET A 3 -12.82 18.58 -1.46
N TYR A 4 -12.10 18.07 -0.45
CA TYR A 4 -11.30 16.85 -0.57
C TYR A 4 -12.18 15.63 -0.87
N THR A 5 -13.25 15.42 -0.11
CA THR A 5 -14.13 14.26 -0.31
C THR A 5 -14.83 14.32 -1.67
N THR A 6 -15.28 15.50 -2.11
CA THR A 6 -15.87 15.66 -3.45
C THR A 6 -14.86 15.32 -4.55
N TYR A 7 -13.63 15.83 -4.45
CA TYR A 7 -12.59 15.60 -5.44
C TYR A 7 -12.18 14.12 -5.50
N MET A 8 -11.90 13.51 -4.35
CA MET A 8 -11.51 12.09 -4.28
C MET A 8 -12.64 11.16 -4.74
N SER A 9 -13.90 11.45 -4.41
CA SER A 9 -15.02 10.66 -4.94
C SER A 9 -15.10 10.72 -6.47
N ALA A 10 -14.87 11.88 -7.08
CA ALA A 10 -14.89 12.00 -8.54
C ALA A 10 -13.78 11.15 -9.19
N LEU A 11 -12.55 11.22 -8.66
CA LEU A 11 -11.44 10.38 -9.12
C LEU A 11 -11.72 8.88 -8.93
N GLY A 12 -12.28 8.51 -7.78
CA GLY A 12 -12.63 7.11 -7.50
C GLY A 12 -13.62 6.54 -8.51
N VAL A 13 -14.66 7.29 -8.86
CA VAL A 13 -15.67 6.84 -9.85
C VAL A 13 -15.05 6.54 -11.21
N GLU A 14 -14.07 7.34 -11.66
CA GLU A 14 -13.36 7.11 -12.92
C GLU A 14 -12.55 5.80 -12.90
N GLU A 15 -12.04 5.42 -11.73
CA GLU A 15 -11.25 4.21 -11.49
C GLU A 15 -12.06 3.02 -10.93
N GLY A 16 -13.40 3.16 -10.81
CA GLY A 16 -14.28 2.12 -10.28
C GLY A 16 -14.20 1.93 -8.74
N ILE A 17 -13.66 2.89 -8.01
CA ILE A 17 -13.51 2.89 -6.55
C ILE A 17 -14.60 3.74 -5.90
N ALA A 18 -15.45 3.11 -5.08
CA ALA A 18 -16.55 3.78 -4.38
C ALA A 18 -16.11 4.34 -3.01
N PHE A 19 -15.22 5.35 -3.02
CA PHE A 19 -14.68 5.93 -1.77
C PHE A 19 -15.77 6.35 -0.78
N LYS A 20 -15.63 5.88 0.46
CA LYS A 20 -16.41 6.29 1.64
C LYS A 20 -15.51 6.97 2.67
N PHE A 21 -16.05 7.95 3.39
CA PHE A 21 -15.26 8.84 4.26
C PHE A 21 -15.77 8.90 5.71
N GLY A 22 -16.72 8.04 6.10
CA GLY A 22 -17.26 7.94 7.45
C GLY A 22 -16.48 6.99 8.37
N GLY A 23 -15.48 6.28 7.85
CA GLY A 23 -14.62 5.38 8.62
C GLY A 23 -13.68 6.08 9.61
N THR A 24 -12.99 5.28 10.41
CA THR A 24 -12.04 5.78 11.42
C THR A 24 -10.66 6.01 10.79
N ILE A 25 -10.10 7.20 11.00
CA ILE A 25 -8.69 7.49 10.70
C ILE A 25 -7.85 6.93 11.85
N ALA A 26 -6.97 5.98 11.55
CA ALA A 26 -6.13 5.33 12.54
C ALA A 26 -4.73 5.03 12.00
N ASN A 27 -3.83 4.65 12.90
CA ASN A 27 -2.47 4.27 12.55
C ASN A 27 -2.46 2.96 11.72
N THR A 28 -1.69 2.92 10.63
CA THR A 28 -1.61 1.79 9.68
C THR A 28 -0.39 0.89 9.90
N LEU A 29 0.38 1.07 10.98
CA LEU A 29 1.65 0.36 11.19
C LEU A 29 1.47 -1.16 11.24
N ASP A 30 0.43 -1.66 11.91
CA ASP A 30 0.16 -3.11 11.97
C ASP A 30 -0.29 -3.65 10.60
N ALA A 31 -0.99 -2.86 9.79
CA ALA A 31 -1.31 -3.21 8.42
C ALA A 31 -0.04 -3.33 7.56
N HIS A 32 0.91 -2.40 7.71
CA HIS A 32 2.22 -2.50 7.06
C HIS A 32 3.04 -3.70 7.56
N ARG A 33 2.94 -4.04 8.86
CA ARG A 33 3.57 -5.23 9.45
C ARG A 33 3.05 -6.52 8.82
N LEU A 34 1.73 -6.64 8.68
CA LEU A 34 1.13 -7.78 7.97
C LEU A 34 1.60 -7.87 6.52
N VAL A 35 1.58 -6.75 5.78
CA VAL A 35 2.03 -6.72 4.38
C VAL A 35 3.48 -7.17 4.25
N GLN A 36 4.39 -6.63 5.07
CA GLN A 36 5.81 -6.98 5.03
C GLN A 36 6.05 -8.46 5.42
N TRP A 37 5.32 -8.95 6.42
CA TRP A 37 5.41 -10.34 6.86
C TRP A 37 4.90 -11.30 5.77
N VAL A 38 3.78 -10.99 5.11
CA VAL A 38 3.28 -11.81 3.99
C VAL A 38 4.25 -11.75 2.82
N GLN A 39 4.77 -10.57 2.49
CA GLN A 39 5.73 -10.40 1.40
C GLN A 39 6.99 -11.24 1.60
N SER A 40 7.52 -11.29 2.83
CA SER A 40 8.75 -12.01 3.15
C SER A 40 8.57 -13.53 3.19
N ARG A 41 7.39 -14.05 3.54
CA ARG A 41 7.12 -15.49 3.62
C ARG A 41 6.49 -16.09 2.38
N TYR A 42 5.55 -15.37 1.77
CA TYR A 42 4.70 -15.86 0.70
C TYR A 42 4.98 -15.19 -0.65
N GLY A 43 5.62 -14.02 -0.64
CA GLY A 43 6.02 -13.30 -1.83
C GLY A 43 5.12 -12.10 -2.19
N PRO A 44 5.51 -11.33 -3.22
CA PRO A 44 4.85 -10.08 -3.56
C PRO A 44 3.42 -10.25 -4.10
N ALA A 45 3.10 -11.40 -4.71
CA ALA A 45 1.75 -11.66 -5.22
C ALA A 45 0.74 -11.79 -4.06
N GLU A 46 1.08 -12.54 -3.02
CA GLU A 46 0.27 -12.70 -1.82
C GLU A 46 0.20 -11.40 -1.01
N ALA A 47 1.30 -10.67 -0.88
CA ALA A 47 1.28 -9.33 -0.28
C ALA A 47 0.35 -8.37 -1.04
N GLY A 48 0.32 -8.45 -2.38
CA GLY A 48 -0.62 -7.72 -3.21
C GLY A 48 -2.08 -8.01 -2.86
N LYS A 49 -2.44 -9.28 -2.62
CA LYS A 49 -3.79 -9.67 -2.18
C LYS A 49 -4.16 -9.07 -0.82
N VAL A 50 -3.21 -9.04 0.12
CA VAL A 50 -3.39 -8.35 1.42
C VAL A 50 -3.68 -6.87 1.20
N ILE A 51 -2.86 -6.18 0.40
CA ILE A 51 -3.00 -4.74 0.11
C ILE A 51 -4.38 -4.46 -0.53
N THR A 52 -4.78 -5.23 -1.55
CA THR A 52 -6.09 -5.09 -2.19
C THR A 52 -7.22 -5.25 -1.17
N SER A 53 -7.15 -6.25 -0.30
CA SER A 53 -8.16 -6.45 0.73
C SER A 53 -8.21 -5.30 1.73
N LEU A 54 -7.05 -4.79 2.18
CA LEU A 54 -6.98 -3.63 3.07
C LEU A 54 -7.57 -2.38 2.42
N TYR A 55 -7.31 -2.15 1.12
CA TYR A 55 -7.88 -1.04 0.38
C TYR A 55 -9.40 -1.09 0.33
N TRP A 56 -10.01 -2.22 -0.03
CA TRP A 56 -11.47 -2.34 -0.03
C TRP A 56 -12.05 -2.14 1.37
N GLN A 57 -11.46 -2.78 2.38
CA GLN A 57 -11.93 -2.67 3.75
C GLN A 57 -11.92 -1.23 4.27
N TYR A 58 -10.84 -0.49 4.00
CA TYR A 58 -10.69 0.89 4.48
C TYR A 58 -11.46 1.90 3.63
N PHE A 59 -11.22 1.89 2.31
CA PHE A 59 -11.72 2.94 1.41
C PHE A 59 -13.17 2.75 0.99
N GLU A 60 -13.70 1.53 1.01
CA GLU A 60 -15.07 1.24 0.55
C GLU A 60 -15.96 0.66 1.64
N ASP A 61 -15.43 -0.02 2.65
CA ASP A 61 -16.21 -0.59 3.76
C ASP A 61 -16.10 0.19 5.09
N GLU A 62 -15.35 1.29 5.12
CA GLU A 62 -15.18 2.16 6.30
C GLU A 62 -14.62 1.44 7.54
N ARG A 63 -13.94 0.31 7.35
CA ARG A 63 -13.35 -0.49 8.43
C ARG A 63 -12.11 0.17 9.00
N HIS A 64 -11.83 -0.11 10.27
CA HIS A 64 -10.59 0.34 10.90
C HIS A 64 -9.40 -0.34 10.19
N PRO A 65 -8.38 0.41 9.74
CA PRO A 65 -7.33 -0.11 8.85
C PRO A 65 -6.41 -1.15 9.50
N SER A 66 -6.36 -1.17 10.84
CA SER A 66 -5.44 -2.02 11.62
C SER A 66 -6.15 -2.77 12.76
N SER A 67 -7.47 -2.98 12.69
CA SER A 67 -8.14 -3.83 13.70
C SER A 67 -7.82 -5.30 13.43
N GLU A 68 -7.80 -6.12 14.47
CA GLU A 68 -7.56 -7.57 14.34
C GLU A 68 -8.47 -8.22 13.28
N GLU A 69 -9.77 -7.89 13.28
CA GLU A 69 -10.72 -8.36 12.24
C GLU A 69 -10.28 -7.99 10.82
N THR A 70 -9.80 -6.76 10.62
CA THR A 70 -9.37 -6.25 9.30
C THR A 70 -8.10 -6.96 8.83
N LEU A 71 -7.16 -7.15 9.75
CA LEU A 71 -5.87 -7.79 9.48
C LEU A 71 -6.06 -9.29 9.18
N LEU A 72 -6.85 -10.00 9.98
CA LEU A 72 -7.17 -11.41 9.73
C LEU A 72 -7.90 -11.60 8.39
N ARG A 73 -8.88 -10.74 8.09
CA ARG A 73 -9.58 -10.79 6.79
C ARG A 73 -8.65 -10.53 5.62
N ALA A 74 -7.69 -9.61 5.76
CA ALA A 74 -6.70 -9.33 4.72
C ALA A 74 -5.70 -10.47 4.54
N ALA A 75 -5.26 -11.10 5.64
CA ALA A 75 -4.39 -12.29 5.59
C ALA A 75 -5.10 -13.47 4.92
N ALA A 76 -6.36 -13.72 5.26
CA ALA A 76 -7.18 -14.76 4.64
C ALA A 76 -7.37 -14.55 3.13
N ALA A 77 -7.50 -13.29 2.67
CA ALA A 77 -7.57 -12.97 1.24
C ALA A 77 -6.29 -13.35 0.47
N ALA A 78 -5.15 -13.41 1.15
CA ALA A 78 -3.89 -13.90 0.60
C ALA A 78 -3.71 -15.43 0.73
N GLY A 79 -4.64 -16.13 1.38
CA GLY A 79 -4.55 -17.58 1.62
C GLY A 79 -3.64 -17.95 2.80
N VAL A 80 -3.32 -16.99 3.67
CA VAL A 80 -2.58 -17.24 4.91
C VAL A 80 -3.48 -18.00 5.89
N GLU A 81 -2.91 -19.00 6.57
CA GLU A 81 -3.59 -19.78 7.60
C GLU A 81 -3.96 -18.90 8.82
N ASP A 82 -5.15 -19.13 9.39
CA ASP A 82 -5.71 -18.27 10.44
C ASP A 82 -4.86 -18.25 11.71
N GLY A 83 -4.33 -19.40 12.12
CA GLY A 83 -3.41 -19.52 13.25
C GLY A 83 -2.11 -18.74 13.05
N GLU A 84 -1.49 -18.83 11.88
CA GLU A 84 -0.28 -18.06 11.57
C GLU A 84 -0.53 -16.54 11.55
N ALA A 85 -1.61 -16.12 10.89
CA ALA A 85 -1.98 -14.71 10.83
C ALA A 85 -2.28 -14.15 12.23
N LYS A 86 -3.01 -14.92 13.04
CA LYS A 86 -3.35 -14.55 14.41
C LYS A 86 -2.11 -14.45 15.30
N ALA A 87 -1.17 -15.39 15.19
CA ALA A 87 0.08 -15.35 15.94
C ALA A 87 0.86 -14.05 15.69
N LEU A 88 0.99 -13.64 14.42
CA LEU A 88 1.62 -12.37 14.06
C LEU A 88 0.84 -11.15 14.61
N ILE A 89 -0.48 -11.17 14.57
CA ILE A 89 -1.30 -10.03 14.97
C ILE A 89 -1.27 -9.84 16.50
N GLU A 90 -1.26 -10.94 17.25
CA GLU A 90 -1.15 -10.95 18.70
C GLU A 90 0.28 -10.59 19.18
N ASP A 91 1.33 -11.08 18.50
CA ASP A 91 2.70 -10.65 18.75
C ASP A 91 2.97 -9.29 18.10
N ARG A 92 2.82 -8.23 18.91
CA ARG A 92 3.01 -6.87 18.43
C ARG A 92 4.47 -6.49 18.12
N GLU A 93 5.43 -7.32 18.52
CA GLU A 93 6.86 -7.04 18.32
C GLU A 93 7.39 -7.72 17.05
N GLU A 94 6.84 -8.85 16.63
CA GLU A 94 7.27 -9.58 15.42
C GLU A 94 7.20 -8.68 14.17
N GLY A 95 8.34 -8.38 13.55
CA GLY A 95 8.44 -7.54 12.35
C GLY A 95 8.26 -6.03 12.58
N LEU A 96 8.01 -5.58 13.81
CA LEU A 96 7.79 -4.17 14.13
C LEU A 96 9.01 -3.31 13.83
N MET A 97 10.19 -3.78 14.22
CA MET A 97 11.44 -3.04 14.00
C MET A 97 11.79 -2.97 12.52
N ASP A 98 11.58 -4.05 11.78
CA ASP A 98 11.86 -4.12 10.34
C ASP A 98 11.05 -3.08 9.57
N VAL A 99 9.73 -3.01 9.81
CA VAL A 99 8.86 -2.01 9.19
C VAL A 99 9.26 -0.59 9.59
N LYS A 100 9.61 -0.35 10.86
CA LYS A 100 10.08 0.96 11.31
C LYS A 100 11.38 1.38 10.62
N MET A 101 12.29 0.44 10.35
CA MET A 101 13.52 0.72 9.61
C MET A 101 13.23 1.05 8.15
N LEU A 102 12.36 0.28 7.48
CA LEU A 102 11.93 0.58 6.11
C LEU A 102 11.30 1.97 5.99
N ILE A 103 10.43 2.35 6.93
CA ILE A 103 9.84 3.70 6.97
C ILE A 103 10.92 4.76 7.18
N ARG A 104 11.84 4.55 8.12
CA ARG A 104 12.94 5.51 8.40
C ARG A 104 13.88 5.68 7.21
N GLU A 105 14.16 4.62 6.48
CA GLU A 105 14.95 4.67 5.26
C GLU A 105 14.31 5.60 4.24
N GLN A 106 13.00 5.46 3.97
CA GLN A 106 12.31 6.31 3.00
C GLN A 106 12.22 7.77 3.47
N VAL A 107 12.04 8.01 4.78
CA VAL A 107 12.15 9.36 5.35
C VAL A 107 13.57 9.93 5.15
N GLY A 108 14.61 9.11 5.34
CA GLY A 108 16.01 9.48 5.08
C GLY A 108 16.28 9.81 3.61
N ASN A 109 15.55 9.16 2.69
CA ASN A 109 15.56 9.46 1.26
C ASN A 109 14.75 10.72 0.89
N GLY A 110 14.16 11.41 1.87
CA GLY A 110 13.38 12.63 1.66
C GLY A 110 11.97 12.40 1.11
N ILE A 111 11.44 11.17 1.18
CA ILE A 111 10.09 10.84 0.73
C ILE A 111 9.09 11.24 1.83
N ASP A 112 8.17 12.14 1.51
CA ASP A 112 7.14 12.67 2.42
C ASP A 112 5.70 12.40 1.97
N ALA A 113 5.51 11.79 0.80
CA ALA A 113 4.21 11.44 0.24
C ALA A 113 4.22 10.11 -0.53
N VAL A 114 3.05 9.48 -0.66
CA VAL A 114 2.84 8.24 -1.43
C VAL A 114 1.65 8.39 -2.40
N PRO A 115 1.63 7.64 -3.53
CA PRO A 115 2.69 6.73 -3.99
C PRO A 115 3.92 7.49 -4.50
N TYR A 116 5.10 6.89 -4.31
CA TYR A 116 6.39 7.37 -4.80
C TYR A 116 7.04 6.22 -5.56
N ILE A 117 7.14 6.32 -6.88
CA ILE A 117 7.61 5.25 -7.75
C ILE A 117 8.94 5.64 -8.37
N VAL A 118 9.97 4.83 -8.14
CA VAL A 118 11.27 4.95 -8.81
C VAL A 118 11.34 3.87 -9.87
N ILE A 119 11.65 4.27 -11.10
CA ILE A 119 11.93 3.37 -12.21
C ILE A 119 13.43 3.45 -12.46
N GLU A 120 14.15 2.40 -12.09
CA GLU A 120 15.59 2.31 -12.28
C GLU A 120 15.96 2.31 -13.76
N GLY A 121 17.00 3.07 -14.11
CA GLY A 121 17.47 3.20 -15.48
C GLY A 121 18.98 3.13 -15.62
N LYS A 122 19.47 2.73 -16.80
CA LYS A 122 20.92 2.60 -17.06
C LYS A 122 21.67 3.93 -16.96
N ARG A 123 21.05 5.04 -17.36
CA ARG A 123 21.67 6.38 -17.36
C ARG A 123 21.28 7.19 -16.14
N ARG A 124 20.00 7.15 -15.79
CA ARG A 124 19.41 7.79 -14.61
C ARG A 124 18.11 7.07 -14.27
N ASP A 125 17.70 7.21 -13.02
CA ASP A 125 16.39 6.79 -12.57
C ASP A 125 15.36 7.87 -12.92
N LEU A 126 14.11 7.44 -13.10
CA LEU A 126 12.97 8.34 -13.22
C LEU A 126 12.05 8.16 -12.01
N THR A 127 11.66 9.27 -11.40
CA THR A 127 10.74 9.30 -10.27
C THR A 127 9.36 9.80 -10.71
N LEU A 128 8.31 9.10 -10.29
CA LEU A 128 6.92 9.53 -10.39
C LEU A 128 6.33 9.70 -9.00
N GLU A 129 5.97 10.93 -8.66
CA GLU A 129 5.39 11.30 -7.37
C GLU A 129 3.88 11.51 -7.48
N GLY A 130 3.14 10.86 -6.58
CA GLY A 130 1.68 10.86 -6.55
C GLY A 130 1.06 9.86 -7.52
N ALA A 131 -0.27 9.74 -7.46
CA ALA A 131 -1.04 8.84 -8.31
C ALA A 131 -1.07 9.37 -9.76
N LYS A 132 -0.03 9.04 -10.53
CA LYS A 132 0.10 9.42 -11.95
C LYS A 132 -0.84 8.61 -12.84
N SER A 133 -1.20 9.18 -13.98
CA SER A 133 -1.99 8.51 -15.01
C SER A 133 -1.21 7.36 -15.67
N VAL A 134 -1.92 6.37 -16.23
CA VAL A 134 -1.31 5.27 -16.99
C VAL A 134 -0.41 5.79 -18.11
N ASP A 135 -0.83 6.84 -18.81
CA ASP A 135 -0.04 7.46 -19.89
C ASP A 135 1.29 8.05 -19.39
N GLU A 136 1.33 8.61 -18.17
CA GLU A 136 2.56 9.10 -17.56
C GLU A 136 3.52 7.95 -17.22
N TYR A 137 3.01 6.83 -16.70
CA TYR A 137 3.80 5.62 -16.49
C TYR A 137 4.37 5.08 -17.81
N VAL A 138 3.54 4.99 -18.86
CA VAL A 138 3.97 4.52 -20.19
C VAL A 138 5.09 5.41 -20.75
N LYS A 139 4.94 6.74 -20.67
CA LYS A 139 5.97 7.68 -21.10
C LYS A 139 7.28 7.51 -20.33
N ALA A 140 7.21 7.36 -19.01
CA ALA A 140 8.40 7.17 -18.18
C ALA A 140 9.12 5.86 -18.54
N LEU A 141 8.39 4.75 -18.68
CA LEU A 141 8.95 3.46 -19.07
C LEU A 141 9.59 3.50 -20.47
N GLN A 142 8.92 4.13 -21.45
CA GLN A 142 9.47 4.31 -22.80
C GLN A 142 10.76 5.14 -22.78
N GLN A 143 10.83 6.17 -21.94
CA GLN A 143 12.03 6.97 -21.77
C GLN A 143 13.19 6.14 -21.20
N ILE A 144 12.94 5.32 -20.16
CA ILE A 144 13.95 4.40 -19.60
C ILE A 144 14.45 3.41 -20.65
N ILE A 145 13.55 2.82 -21.45
CA ILE A 145 13.93 1.89 -22.53
C ILE A 145 14.85 2.58 -23.54
N LYS A 146 14.49 3.80 -23.97
CA LYS A 146 15.28 4.58 -24.93
C LYS A 146 16.66 4.96 -24.37
N GLU A 147 16.74 5.33 -23.10
CA GLU A 147 17.99 5.71 -22.44
C GLU A 147 18.88 4.51 -22.08
N SER A 148 18.31 3.30 -22.01
CA SER A 148 19.01 2.06 -21.66
C SER A 148 19.45 1.23 -22.87
N SER A 149 18.98 1.59 -24.06
CA SER A 149 19.40 1.02 -25.34
C SER A 149 20.81 1.47 -25.73
#